data_AF-A0A8I1R279-F1
#
_entry.id   AF-A0A8I1R279-F1
#
_cell.length_a   1.000
_cell.length_b   1.000
_cell.length_c   1.000
_cell.angle_alpha   90.00
_cell.angle_beta   90.00
_cell.angle_gamma   90.00
#
_symmetry.space_group_name_H-M   'P 1'
#
loop_
_entity.id
_entity.type
_entity.pdbx_description
1 polymer ?
#
loop_
_entity_poly.entity_id
_entity_poly.type
_entity_poly.pdbx_seq_one_letter_code
_entity_poly.pdbx_strand_id
1 'polypeptide(L)' 'MRVLRLIFSEIYGMFVDDEFLALSILGVVITAAIISSVFHASSIGTGFILVIGCVGVLMSSVIQGAGKR' A
#
# COMPACT_ATOMS: atom_id res chain seq x y z
N MET A 1 12.12 27.53 16.56
CA MET A 1 10.68 27.25 16.35
C MET A 1 10.32 26.75 14.95
N ARG A 2 11.03 27.14 13.87
CA ARG A 2 10.78 26.59 12.51
C ARG A 2 11.22 25.13 12.32
N VAL A 3 12.36 24.74 12.92
CA VAL A 3 12.93 23.39 12.79
C VAL A 3 12.02 22.32 13.40
N LEU A 4 11.52 22.56 14.63
CA LEU A 4 10.55 21.68 15.28
C LEU A 4 9.27 21.52 14.46
N ARG A 5 8.76 22.62 13.88
CA ARG A 5 7.55 22.57 13.02
C ARG A 5 7.79 21.79 11.74
N LEU A 6 8.99 21.85 11.18
CA LEU A 6 9.39 21.07 9.99
C LEU A 6 9.43 19.58 10.32
N ILE A 7 10.06 19.20 11.43
CA ILE A 7 10.16 17.80 11.88
C ILE A 7 8.77 17.22 12.15
N PHE A 8 7.89 17.94 12.83
CA PHE A 8 6.52 17.49 13.06
C PHE A 8 5.71 17.35 11.76
N SER A 9 5.92 18.25 10.78
CA SER A 9 5.27 18.15 9.48
C SER A 9 5.75 16.93 8.68
N GLU A 10 7.05 16.63 8.73
CA GLU A 10 7.65 15.47 8.05
C GLU A 10 7.15 14.16 8.67
N ILE A 11 7.13 14.07 10.02
CA ILE A 11 6.64 12.89 10.74
C ILE A 11 5.15 12.68 10.47
N TYR A 12 4.34 13.74 10.52
CA TYR A 12 2.90 13.64 10.23
C TYR A 12 2.65 13.26 8.77
N GLY A 13 3.47 13.77 7.84
CA GLY A 13 3.45 13.35 6.44
C GLY A 13 3.74 11.87 6.28
N MET A 14 4.76 11.33 6.97
CA MET A 14 5.11 9.90 6.95
C MET A 14 3.98 9.02 7.50
N PHE A 15 3.37 9.40 8.63
CA PHE A 15 2.26 8.64 9.22
C PHE A 15 1.00 8.62 8.33
N VAL A 16 0.67 9.76 7.70
CA VAL A 16 -0.49 9.84 6.79
C VAL A 16 -0.26 9.03 5.51
N ASP A 17 0.97 9.01 4.99
CA ASP A 17 1.33 8.16 3.85
C ASP A 17 1.26 6.67 4.21
N ASP A 18 1.72 6.29 5.41
CA ASP A 18 1.66 4.91 5.93
C ASP A 18 0.22 4.41 6.15
N GLU A 19 -0.69 5.26 6.64
CA GLU A 19 -2.10 4.89 6.80
C GLU A 19 -2.79 4.65 5.44
N PHE A 20 -2.51 5.49 4.45
CA PHE A 20 -3.03 5.32 3.09
C PHE A 20 -2.46 4.06 2.43
N LEU A 21 -1.17 3.78 2.65
CA LEU A 21 -0.51 2.56 2.23
C LEU A 21 -1.17 1.34 2.88
N ALA A 22 -1.43 1.36 4.18
CA ALA A 22 -2.13 0.29 4.89
C ALA A 22 -3.54 0.04 4.31
N LEU A 23 -4.31 1.10 4.03
CA LEU A 23 -5.62 1.02 3.38
C LEU A 23 -5.55 0.40 1.98
N SER A 24 -4.54 0.77 1.18
CA SER A 24 -4.35 0.24 -0.17
C SER A 24 -3.97 -1.25 -0.17
N ILE A 25 -3.09 -1.68 0.75
CA ILE A 25 -2.75 -3.09 0.95
C ILE A 25 -3.99 -3.87 1.40
N LEU A 26 -4.78 -3.31 2.32
CA LEU A 26 -6.03 -3.93 2.79
C LEU A 26 -7.02 -4.12 1.63
N GLY A 27 -7.12 -3.15 0.72
CA GLY A 27 -7.90 -3.27 -0.51
C GLY A 27 -7.40 -4.39 -1.44
N VAL A 28 -6.09 -4.53 -1.62
CA VAL A 28 -5.49 -5.63 -2.41
C VAL A 28 -5.79 -6.98 -1.78
N VAL A 29 -5.64 -7.10 -0.46
CA VAL A 29 -5.90 -8.34 0.27
C VAL A 29 -7.37 -8.74 0.16
N ILE A 30 -8.30 -7.80 0.32
CA ILE A 30 -9.74 -8.05 0.14
C ILE A 30 -10.02 -8.51 -1.29
N THR A 31 -9.45 -7.83 -2.30
CA THR A 31 -9.65 -8.17 -3.71
C THR A 31 -9.15 -9.58 -4.01
N ALA A 32 -7.96 -9.93 -3.52
CA ALA A 32 -7.41 -11.26 -3.69
C ALA A 32 -8.17 -12.34 -2.91
N ALA A 33 -8.72 -12.02 -1.73
CA ALA A 33 -9.59 -12.92 -0.97
C ALA A 33 -10.90 -13.18 -1.73
N ILE A 34 -11.49 -12.16 -2.34
CA ILE A 34 -12.68 -12.29 -3.21
C ILE A 34 -12.34 -13.16 -4.42
N ILE A 35 -11.22 -12.90 -5.11
CA ILE A 35 -10.79 -13.72 -6.26
C ILE A 35 -10.57 -15.17 -5.84
N SER A 36 -9.89 -15.40 -4.71
CA SER A 36 -9.61 -16.75 -4.21
C SER A 36 -10.89 -17.51 -3.82
N SER A 37 -11.89 -16.83 -3.26
CA SER A 37 -13.14 -17.45 -2.83
C SER A 37 -14.14 -17.67 -3.97
N VAL A 38 -14.21 -16.74 -4.93
CA VAL A 38 -15.16 -16.81 -6.06
C VAL A 38 -14.65 -17.73 -7.17
N PHE A 39 -13.36 -17.65 -7.52
CA PHE A 39 -12.83 -18.39 -8.68
C PHE A 39 -12.30 -19.79 -8.36
N HIS A 40 -12.27 -20.22 -7.08
CA HIS A 40 -11.60 -21.47 -6.65
C HIS A 40 -10.21 -21.63 -7.31
N ALA A 41 -9.54 -20.51 -7.54
CA ALA A 41 -8.26 -20.50 -8.24
C ALA A 41 -7.25 -21.29 -7.40
N SER A 42 -6.46 -22.13 -8.08
CA SER A 42 -5.41 -22.93 -7.44
C SER A 42 -4.58 -22.04 -6.51
N SER A 43 -4.29 -22.53 -5.30
CA SER A 43 -3.67 -21.78 -4.20
C SER A 43 -2.36 -21.05 -4.61
N ILE A 44 -1.68 -21.56 -5.65
CA ILE A 44 -0.48 -20.94 -6.22
C ILE A 44 -0.78 -19.67 -7.03
N GLY A 45 -1.90 -19.64 -7.77
CA GLY A 45 -2.30 -18.53 -8.63
C GLY A 45 -2.83 -17.35 -7.82
N THR A 46 -3.59 -17.63 -6.77
CA THR A 46 -4.06 -16.61 -5.82
C THR A 46 -2.89 -15.99 -5.05
N GLY A 47 -1.91 -16.81 -4.64
CA GLY A 47 -0.66 -16.33 -4.06
C GLY A 47 0.12 -15.40 -5.00
N PHE A 48 0.24 -15.75 -6.28
CA PHE A 48 0.92 -14.90 -7.28
C PHE A 48 0.23 -13.56 -7.48
N ILE A 49 -1.11 -13.56 -7.57
CA ILE A 49 -1.93 -12.34 -7.69
C ILE A 49 -1.77 -11.45 -6.45
N LEU A 50 -1.73 -12.05 -5.26
CA LEU A 50 -1.53 -11.33 -4.00
C LEU A 50 -0.15 -10.67 -3.94
N VAL A 51 0.90 -11.40 -4.31
CA VAL A 51 2.27 -10.88 -4.33
C VAL A 51 2.41 -9.75 -5.34
N ILE A 52 1.93 -9.95 -6.57
CA ILE A 52 1.98 -8.92 -7.61
C ILE A 52 1.15 -7.69 -7.20
N GLY A 53 -0.03 -7.89 -6.63
CA GLY A 53 -0.88 -6.80 -6.13
C GLY A 53 -0.20 -5.99 -5.04
N CYS A 54 0.42 -6.66 -4.05
CA CYS A 54 1.16 -6.00 -2.99
C CYS A 54 2.37 -5.22 -3.53
N VAL A 55 3.16 -5.81 -4.44
CA VAL A 55 4.31 -5.15 -5.07
C VAL A 55 3.87 -3.94 -5.90
N GLY A 56 2.75 -4.05 -6.62
CA GLY A 56 2.19 -2.94 -7.39
C GLY A 56 1.76 -1.76 -6.51
N VAL A 57 1.10 -2.03 -5.39
CA VAL A 57 0.73 -1.00 -4.41
C VAL A 57 1.96 -0.36 -3.75
N LEU A 58 2.95 -1.16 -3.37
CA LEU A 58 4.22 -0.66 -2.85
C LEU A 58 4.90 0.28 -3.85
N MET A 59 4.97 -0.11 -5.13
CA MET A 59 5.54 0.74 -6.18
C MET A 59 4.73 2.03 -6.38
N SER A 60 3.40 1.95 -6.35
CA SER A 60 2.53 3.13 -6.45
C SER A 60 2.81 4.13 -5.31
N SER A 61 2.95 3.66 -4.07
CA SER A 61 3.28 4.54 -2.95
C SER A 61 4.71 5.07 -3.00
N VAL A 62 5.70 4.28 -3.43
CA VAL A 62 7.07 4.79 -3.63
C VAL A 62 7.08 5.88 -4.70
N ILE A 63 6.37 5.70 -5.82
CA ILE A 63 6.27 6.70 -6.89
C ILE A 63 5.52 7.95 -6.41
N GLN A 64 4.44 7.78 -5.65
CA GLN A 64 3.66 8.90 -5.12
C GLN A 64 4.44 9.71 -4.06
N GLY A 65 5.20 9.03 -3.19
CA GLY A 65 6.10 9.65 -2.23
C GLY A 65 7.33 10.30 -2.87
N ALA A 66 7.83 9.75 -3.98
CA ALA A 66 8.94 10.33 -4.74
C ALA A 66 8.52 11.54 -5.61
N GLY A 67 7.30 11.53 -6.17
CA GLY A 67 6.78 12.59 -7.04
C GLY A 67 6.27 13.84 -6.32
N LYS A 68 6.15 13.81 -4.99
CA LYS A 68 5.72 14.95 -4.15
C LYS A 68 6.86 15.88 -3.70
N ARG A 69 8.07 15.74 -4.27
CA ARG A 69 9.20 16.65 -4.02
C ARG A 69 9.20 17.86 -4.95
#